data_AF-A0A970UFY4-F1
#
_entry.id   AF-A0A970UFY4-F1
#
_cell.length_a   1.000
_cell.length_b   1.000
_cell.length_c   1.000
_cell.angle_alpha   90.00
_cell.angle_beta   90.00
_cell.angle_gamma   90.00
#
_symmetry.space_group_name_H-M   'P 1'
#
loop_
_entity.id
_entity.type
_entity.pdbx_description
1 polymer ?
#
loop_
_entity_poly.entity_id
_entity_poly.type
_entity_poly.pdbx_seq_one_letter_code
_entity_poly.pdbx_strand_id
1 'polypeptide(L)'
;MRSFPQAAAREAAGPLLVKIEETYGNTLEVNVYDPRCCLWFFDLVRFNIRAEPTWILDGRLLWRGIPTWEELMEKIDGIQKS
;
A
#
# COMPACT_ATOMS: atom_id res chain seq x y z
N MET A 1 -2.75 -27.29 -1.33
CA MET A 1 -2.45 -25.92 -0.84
C MET A 1 -3.70 -25.09 -1.00
N ARG A 2 -4.22 -24.47 0.07
CA ARG A 2 -5.33 -23.52 -0.05
C ARG A 2 -4.75 -22.24 -0.66
N SER A 3 -5.15 -21.88 -1.88
CA SER A 3 -4.78 -20.60 -2.47
C SER A 3 -5.48 -19.51 -1.66
N PHE A 4 -4.73 -18.74 -0.88
CA PHE A 4 -5.28 -17.52 -0.29
C PHE A 4 -5.60 -16.55 -1.44
N PRO A 5 -6.81 -15.96 -1.47
CA PRO A 5 -7.11 -14.90 -2.43
C PRO A 5 -6.01 -13.84 -2.38
N GLN A 6 -5.49 -13.44 -3.55
CA GLN A 6 -4.42 -12.45 -3.70
C GLN A 6 -3.04 -12.83 -3.11
N ALA A 7 -2.74 -14.12 -2.91
CA ALA A 7 -1.42 -14.56 -2.43
C ALA A 7 -0.24 -13.98 -3.26
N ALA A 8 -0.35 -14.01 -4.59
CA ALA A 8 0.67 -13.46 -5.49
C ALA A 8 0.87 -11.94 -5.31
N ALA A 9 -0.20 -11.18 -5.04
CA ALA A 9 -0.12 -9.76 -4.78
C ALA A 9 0.56 -9.47 -3.42
N ARG A 10 0.30 -10.29 -2.40
CA ARG A 10 1.00 -10.20 -1.11
C ARG A 10 2.50 -10.49 -1.24
N GLU A 11 2.85 -11.55 -1.97
CA GLU A 11 4.24 -11.90 -2.23
C GLU A 11 4.97 -10.79 -3.00
N ALA A 12 4.30 -10.17 -3.99
CA ALA A 12 4.87 -9.07 -4.76
C ALA A 12 4.98 -7.76 -3.97
N ALA A 13 4.05 -7.48 -3.05
CA ALA A 13 4.10 -6.30 -2.19
C ALA A 13 5.17 -6.38 -1.09
N GLY A 14 5.48 -7.60 -0.60
CA GLY A 14 6.41 -7.82 0.51
C GLY A 14 7.77 -7.12 0.34
N PRO A 15 8.49 -7.32 -0.78
CA PRO A 15 9.76 -6.64 -1.03
C PRO A 15 9.67 -5.11 -1.06
N LEU A 16 8.54 -4.56 -1.51
CA LEU A 16 8.32 -3.11 -1.50
C LEU A 16 8.15 -2.58 -0.07
N LEU A 17 7.39 -3.29 0.77
CA LEU A 17 7.21 -2.92 2.18
C LEU A 17 8.54 -2.92 2.94
N VAL A 18 9.41 -3.92 2.69
CA VAL A 18 10.76 -3.96 3.27
C VAL A 18 11.58 -2.75 2.83
N LYS A 19 11.57 -2.42 1.53
CA LYS A 19 12.30 -1.24 1.04
C LYS A 19 11.77 0.07 1.60
N ILE A 20 10.44 0.21 1.80
CA ILE A 20 9.87 1.39 2.46
C ILE A 20 10.42 1.51 3.88
N GLU A 21 10.41 0.43 4.65
CA GLU A 21 10.93 0.43 6.02
C GLU A 21 12.43 0.78 6.05
N GLU A 22 13.23 0.18 5.17
CA GLU A 22 14.67 0.46 5.05
C GLU A 22 14.97 1.92 4.66
N THR A 23 14.12 2.52 3.82
CA THR A 23 14.36 3.88 3.27
C THR A 23 13.74 4.98 4.15
N TYR A 24 12.56 4.72 4.72
CA TYR A 24 11.71 5.71 5.35
C TYR A 24 11.22 5.31 6.76
N GLY A 25 11.66 4.19 7.35
CA GLY A 25 11.12 3.70 8.63
C GLY A 25 11.25 4.66 9.82
N ASN A 26 12.11 5.68 9.72
CA ASN A 26 12.20 6.75 10.73
C ASN A 26 11.20 7.91 10.52
N THR A 27 10.57 7.98 9.35
CA THR A 27 9.72 9.12 8.93
C THR A 27 8.32 8.69 8.48
N LEU A 28 8.11 7.41 8.14
CA LEU A 28 6.84 6.86 7.71
C LEU A 28 6.48 5.62 8.53
N GLU A 29 5.23 5.57 8.98
CA GLU A 29 4.64 4.37 9.56
C GLU A 29 3.87 3.61 8.47
N VAL A 30 4.18 2.33 8.29
CA VAL A 30 3.54 1.48 7.28
C VAL A 30 2.59 0.51 7.94
N ASN A 31 1.33 0.53 7.50
CA ASN A 31 0.30 -0.39 7.95
C ASN A 31 -0.30 -1.17 6.77
N VAL A 32 -0.48 -2.48 6.94
CA VAL A 32 -1.09 -3.37 5.94
C VAL A 32 -2.47 -3.79 6.42
N TYR A 33 -3.50 -3.46 5.63
CA TYR A 33 -4.88 -3.77 5.97
C TYR A 33 -5.45 -4.88 5.09
N ASP A 34 -6.16 -5.82 5.72
CA ASP A 34 -7.03 -6.75 4.99
C ASP A 34 -8.40 -6.07 4.80
N PRO A 35 -8.96 -6.05 3.58
CA PRO A 35 -10.23 -5.37 3.30
C PRO A 35 -11.43 -5.96 4.07
N ARG A 36 -11.27 -7.13 4.71
CA ARG A 36 -12.29 -7.69 5.62
C ARG A 36 -12.25 -7.05 7.02
N CYS A 37 -11.30 -6.16 7.29
CA CYS A 37 -11.21 -5.44 8.55
C CYS A 37 -12.16 -4.22 8.55
N CYS A 38 -13.21 -4.26 9.36
CA CYS A 38 -14.23 -3.22 9.43
C CYS A 38 -13.71 -1.86 9.92
N LEU A 39 -12.55 -1.81 10.57
CA LEU A 39 -11.96 -0.57 11.10
C LEU A 39 -11.61 0.44 9.99
N TRP A 40 -11.41 -0.03 8.76
CA TRP A 40 -10.95 0.78 7.62
C TRP A 40 -12.02 0.95 6.54
N PHE A 41 -13.29 0.69 6.89
CA PHE A 41 -14.42 0.79 5.98
C PHE A 41 -14.51 2.17 5.29
N PHE A 42 -14.16 3.24 6.00
CA PHE A 42 -14.15 4.60 5.45
C PHE A 42 -13.20 4.75 4.26
N ASP A 43 -12.00 4.18 4.34
CA ASP A 43 -11.03 4.24 3.24
C ASP A 43 -11.44 3.35 2.07
N LEU A 44 -12.05 2.18 2.34
CA LEU A 44 -12.62 1.33 1.30
C LEU A 44 -13.65 2.09 0.46
N VAL A 45 -14.54 2.85 1.11
CA VAL A 45 -15.54 3.67 0.42
C VAL A 45 -14.91 4.90 -0.23
N ARG A 46 -14.12 5.67 0.52
CA ARG A 46 -13.50 6.93 0.06
C ARG A 46 -12.66 6.72 -1.19
N PHE A 47 -11.89 5.64 -1.23
CA PHE A 47 -11.03 5.32 -2.37
C PHE A 47 -11.62 4.25 -3.28
N ASN A 48 -12.88 3.81 -3.09
CA ASN A 48 -13.52 2.78 -3.91
C ASN A 48 -12.59 1.56 -4.11
N ILE A 49 -12.02 1.07 -3.01
CA ILE A 49 -11.08 -0.05 -3.01
C ILE A 49 -11.86 -1.33 -3.28
N ARG A 50 -11.44 -2.08 -4.31
CA ARG A 50 -12.05 -3.35 -4.70
C ARG A 50 -11.11 -4.51 -4.34
N ALA A 51 -10.77 -5.33 -5.32
CA ALA A 51 -9.98 -6.55 -5.12
C ALA A 51 -8.47 -6.36 -5.30
N GLU A 52 -8.00 -5.22 -5.80
CA GLU A 52 -6.57 -5.00 -6.02
C GLU A 52 -5.90 -4.32 -4.81
N PRO A 53 -4.62 -4.60 -4.55
CA PRO A 53 -3.84 -3.86 -3.57
C PRO A 53 -3.90 -2.36 -3.86
N THR A 54 -4.04 -1.55 -2.82
CA THR A 54 -4.16 -0.10 -2.95
C THR A 54 -3.23 0.56 -1.95
N TRP A 55 -2.43 1.51 -2.42
CA TRP A 55 -1.42 2.22 -1.64
C TRP A 55 -1.93 3.62 -1.35
N ILE A 56 -1.96 3.99 -0.07
CA ILE A 56 -2.47 5.26 0.42
C ILE A 56 -1.41 5.84 1.36
N LEU A 57 -1.16 7.13 1.22
CA LEU A 57 -0.27 7.89 2.11
C LEU A 57 -0.99 9.18 2.52
N ASP A 58 -1.06 9.44 3.83
CA ASP A 58 -1.69 10.62 4.43
C ASP A 58 -3.09 10.95 3.85
N GLY A 59 -3.91 9.91 3.67
CA GLY A 59 -5.27 10.06 3.14
C GLY A 59 -5.34 10.42 1.66
N ARG A 60 -4.26 10.20 0.90
CA ARG A 60 -4.19 10.35 -0.56
C ARG A 60 -3.89 9.01 -1.22
N LEU A 61 -4.62 8.71 -2.30
CA LEU A 61 -4.37 7.52 -3.13
C LEU A 61 -3.04 7.70 -3.87
N LEU A 62 -2.07 6.83 -3.60
CA LEU A 62 -0.78 6.80 -4.31
C LEU A 62 -0.85 5.93 -5.56
N TRP A 63 -1.37 4.71 -5.41
CA TRP A 63 -1.32 3.71 -6.46
C TRP A 63 -2.37 2.61 -6.30
N ARG A 64 -2.73 1.97 -7.42
CA ARG A 64 -3.57 0.76 -7.47
C ARG A 64 -2.83 -0.39 -8.16
N GLY A 65 -2.88 -1.57 -7.56
CA GLY A 65 -2.06 -2.71 -7.94
C GLY A 65 -0.69 -2.69 -7.27
N ILE A 66 0.27 -3.39 -7.86
CA ILE A 66 1.65 -3.48 -7.36
C ILE A 66 2.54 -2.57 -8.22
N PRO A 67 3.06 -1.45 -7.67
CA PRO A 67 3.96 -0.57 -8.40
C PRO A 67 5.37 -1.17 -8.48
N THR A 68 6.23 -0.60 -9.32
CA THR A 68 7.68 -0.77 -9.15
C THR A 68 8.18 0.03 -7.94
N TRP A 69 9.43 -0.22 -7.53
CA TRP A 69 10.03 0.55 -6.44
C TRP A 69 10.20 2.02 -6.83
N GLU A 70 10.63 2.27 -8.06
CA GLU A 70 10.90 3.61 -8.59
C GLU A 70 9.61 4.45 -8.64
N GLU A 71 8.51 3.87 -9.12
CA GLU A 71 7.19 4.52 -9.15
C GLU A 71 6.70 4.87 -7.73
N LEU A 72 6.88 3.95 -6.79
CA LEU A 72 6.45 4.13 -5.40
C LEU A 72 7.25 5.23 -4.71
N MET A 73 8.59 5.20 -4.86
CA MET A 73 9.51 6.19 -4.30
C MET A 73 9.22 7.60 -4.83
N GLU A 74 9.04 7.75 -6.16
CA GLU A 74 8.72 9.04 -6.77
C GLU A 74 7.45 9.65 -6.18
N LYS A 75 6.42 8.82 -5.97
CA LYS A 75 5.14 9.26 -5.39
C LYS A 75 5.26 9.67 -3.93
N ILE A 76 6.00 8.91 -3.12
CA ILE A 76 6.24 9.22 -1.70
C ILE A 76 7.01 10.55 -1.58
N ASP A 77 8.13 10.66 -2.28
CA ASP A 77 8.99 11.85 -2.24
C ASP A 77 8.27 13.10 -2.77
N GLY A 78 7.41 12.93 -3.77
CA GLY A 78 6.59 14.00 -4.33
C GLY A 78 5.59 14.58 -3.33
N ILE A 79 5.08 13.77 -2.40
CA ILE A 79 4.14 14.23 -1.35
C ILE A 79 4.88 14.86 -0.17
N GLN A 80 6.01 14.31 0.25
CA GLN A 80 6.79 14.88 1.37
C GLN A 80 7.32 16.30 1.09
N LYS A 81 7.41 16.69 -0.19
CA LYS A 81 7.85 18.03 -0.62
C LYS A 81 6.73 19.05 -0.75
N SER A 82 5.44 18.67 -0.59
CA SER A 82 4.27 19.56 -0.75
C SER A 82 3.72 20.03 0.59
#